data_AF-A0AAV4Y1L0-F1
#
_entry.id   AF-A0AAV4Y1L0-F1
#
_cell.length_a   1.000
_cell.length_b   1.000
_cell.length_c   1.000
_cell.angle_alpha   90.00
_cell.angle_beta   90.00
_cell.angle_gamma   90.00
#
_symmetry.space_group_name_H-M   'P 1'
#
loop_
_entity.id
_entity.type
_entity.pdbx_description
1 polymer ?
#
loop_
_entity_poly.entity_id
_entity_poly.type
_entity_poly.pdbx_seq_one_letter_code
_entity_poly.pdbx_strand_id
1 'polypeptide(L)'
;MLVSIHHNPSKLGFDSEKLRPFEKLIGKLEKQLLEGSILLDCVEQNFDDGKNFVSKNSAFADEFAQNIKNQFLVVDTKIGDINDEFDARVKLPDICCLFVLHFHLFRTADKKLFKALWDTYKKVPAVPLISNLLWFPDQFLLTRLPVLARNIERKTQEAVKLARQTYLINRSQNLTKEAQGFYIQTSAWMVKMDSCLKDTGKLIDDLNRKCSLLLRGLKLAWLINHTLKTMMSLHVALSKPMTKTCVLALCRMIEMLKGIEATYHRHTVVISESLTHIMQHLGYLALTIINIGKKRLVSDKKYSERRLDVLSALVLAEKSLNGPGTKERRLTSYLAMALGVQMNSFKDDEIANFFNIMKKLDFICDLKKTIKEACDCSFMYWHHVLFPTYITDIYESGLDVHRIQYMIYALHDCIEPILSCRHESSPSVLLQAFQKENYLTIKKAYVEHYLDKIFYNLTTVALHDWKTYGEMRSLAKHKYDLITVEAHLPSQTFRTDHQHEHVRPLAILTQDFSGLYKNKIQNH
;
A
#
# COMPACT_ATOMS: atom_id res chain seq x y z
N MET A 1 2.99 38.39 -4.56
CA MET A 1 2.58 38.10 -5.95
C MET A 1 1.22 38.72 -6.27
N LEU A 2 0.13 38.38 -5.58
CA LEU A 2 -1.21 38.96 -5.81
C LEU A 2 -1.26 40.50 -5.65
N VAL A 3 -0.58 41.05 -4.64
CA VAL A 3 -0.43 42.51 -4.45
C VAL A 3 0.21 43.19 -5.67
N SER A 4 1.16 42.53 -6.32
CA SER A 4 1.85 43.04 -7.51
C SER A 4 0.96 43.00 -8.77
N ILE A 5 0.01 42.06 -8.83
CA ILE A 5 -0.95 41.90 -9.94
C ILE A 5 -2.06 42.95 -9.85
N HIS A 6 -2.49 43.33 -8.64
CA HIS A 6 -3.42 44.45 -8.42
C HIS A 6 -2.91 45.79 -8.95
N HIS A 7 -1.59 46.03 -8.87
CA HIS A 7 -1.01 47.31 -9.29
C HIS A 7 -0.94 47.48 -10.81
N ASN A 8 -0.92 46.40 -11.61
CA ASN A 8 -0.91 46.45 -13.08
C ASN A 8 -1.55 45.20 -13.73
N PRO A 9 -2.89 45.04 -13.69
CA PRO A 9 -3.57 43.84 -14.20
C PRO A 9 -3.43 43.66 -15.72
N SER A 10 -3.48 44.77 -16.45
CA SER A 10 -3.46 44.82 -17.92
C SER A 10 -2.12 44.43 -18.55
N LYS A 11 -0.98 44.69 -17.87
CA LYS A 11 0.35 44.26 -18.35
C LYS A 11 0.58 42.75 -18.28
N LEU A 12 -0.20 42.05 -17.46
CA LEU A 12 -0.09 40.60 -17.25
C LEU A 12 -1.21 39.81 -17.95
N GLY A 13 -2.06 40.49 -18.73
CA GLY A 13 -3.16 39.86 -19.47
C GLY A 13 -4.35 39.42 -18.61
N PHE A 14 -4.50 39.99 -17.40
CA PHE A 14 -5.61 39.65 -16.50
C PHE A 14 -6.72 40.71 -16.54
N ASP A 15 -7.96 40.22 -16.63
CA ASP A 15 -9.16 41.02 -16.46
C ASP A 15 -9.41 41.26 -14.96
N SER A 16 -9.54 42.53 -14.56
CA SER A 16 -9.64 42.93 -13.15
C SER A 16 -10.86 42.33 -12.45
N GLU A 17 -11.93 42.06 -13.19
CA GLU A 17 -13.17 41.46 -12.66
C GLU A 17 -12.98 40.01 -12.21
N LYS A 18 -12.04 39.28 -12.81
CA LYS A 18 -11.73 37.87 -12.50
C LYS A 18 -10.77 37.72 -11.32
N LEU A 19 -10.12 38.81 -10.89
CA LEU A 19 -9.12 38.77 -9.82
C LEU A 19 -9.72 38.43 -8.45
N ARG A 20 -10.84 39.06 -8.09
CA ARG A 20 -11.53 38.81 -6.80
C ARG A 20 -12.06 37.37 -6.68
N PRO A 21 -12.73 36.78 -7.69
CA PRO A 21 -13.08 35.37 -7.69
C PRO A 21 -11.86 34.44 -7.55
N PHE A 22 -10.76 34.76 -8.23
CA PHE A 22 -9.51 33.99 -8.14
C PHE A 22 -8.88 34.05 -6.75
N GLU A 23 -8.83 35.22 -6.12
CA GLU A 23 -8.38 35.37 -4.73
C GLU A 23 -9.27 34.62 -3.74
N LYS A 24 -10.60 34.65 -3.92
CA LYS A 24 -11.52 33.82 -3.13
C LYS A 24 -11.26 32.33 -3.32
N LEU A 25 -10.97 31.89 -4.54
CA LEU A 25 -10.66 30.49 -4.83
C LEU A 25 -9.33 30.09 -4.19
N ILE A 26 -8.28 30.90 -4.33
CA ILE A 26 -6.98 30.65 -3.67
C ILE A 26 -7.17 30.62 -2.16
N GLY A 27 -7.83 31.61 -1.56
CA GLY A 27 -8.08 31.64 -0.13
C GLY A 27 -8.90 30.43 0.35
N LYS A 28 -9.85 29.94 -0.46
CA LYS A 28 -10.58 28.69 -0.17
C LYS A 28 -9.67 27.47 -0.26
N LEU A 29 -8.81 27.37 -1.28
CA LEU A 29 -7.86 26.27 -1.44
C LEU A 29 -6.81 26.28 -0.33
N GLU A 30 -6.30 27.45 0.03
CA GLU A 30 -5.35 27.62 1.13
C GLU A 30 -5.97 27.19 2.44
N LYS A 31 -7.14 27.74 2.80
CA LYS A 31 -7.84 27.39 4.03
C LYS A 31 -8.26 25.92 4.09
N GLN A 32 -8.91 25.40 3.05
CA GLN A 32 -9.45 24.04 3.06
C GLN A 32 -8.34 22.98 2.86
N LEU A 33 -7.52 23.14 1.83
CA LEU A 33 -6.57 22.10 1.40
C LEU A 33 -5.19 22.27 2.06
N LEU A 34 -4.62 23.47 2.03
CA LEU A 34 -3.21 23.69 2.44
C LEU A 34 -3.03 23.82 3.95
N GLU A 35 -3.98 24.45 4.64
CA GLU A 35 -3.99 24.52 6.12
C GLU A 35 -4.53 23.22 6.75
N GLY A 36 -5.02 22.29 5.93
CA GLY A 36 -5.56 21.00 6.39
C GLY A 36 -6.80 21.16 7.26
N SER A 37 -7.67 22.15 6.98
CA SER A 37 -8.90 22.38 7.74
C SER A 37 -10.01 21.39 7.41
N ILE A 38 -9.95 20.64 6.29
CA ILE A 38 -11.02 19.72 5.86
C ILE A 38 -11.52 18.82 7.01
N LEU A 39 -10.62 18.17 7.74
CA LEU A 39 -11.02 17.31 8.85
C LEU A 39 -11.64 18.12 9.99
N LEU A 40 -11.08 19.28 10.32
CA LEU A 40 -11.58 20.13 11.39
C LEU A 40 -12.97 20.66 11.04
N ASP A 41 -13.16 21.15 9.82
CA ASP A 41 -14.44 21.61 9.29
C ASP A 41 -15.51 20.50 9.28
N CYS A 42 -15.10 19.23 9.11
CA CYS A 42 -16.00 18.07 9.24
C CYS A 42 -16.36 17.75 10.69
N VAL A 43 -15.42 17.89 11.62
CA VAL A 43 -15.60 17.54 13.02
C VAL A 43 -16.28 18.65 13.84
N GLU A 44 -16.12 19.92 13.42
CA GLU A 44 -16.71 21.10 14.07
C GLU A 44 -18.09 21.47 13.55
N GLN A 45 -18.68 20.66 12.67
CA GLN A 45 -20.06 20.86 12.24
C GLN A 45 -21.01 20.86 13.44
N ASN A 46 -22.08 21.66 13.35
CA ASN A 46 -23.12 21.61 14.36
C ASN A 46 -23.99 20.37 14.13
N PHE A 47 -23.86 19.38 15.02
CA PHE A 47 -24.67 18.17 14.99
C PHE A 47 -25.97 18.29 15.81
N ASP A 48 -26.20 19.43 16.46
CA ASP A 48 -27.44 19.71 17.18
C ASP A 48 -28.40 20.49 16.26
N ASP A 49 -29.52 19.88 15.89
CA ASP A 49 -30.53 20.44 14.97
C ASP A 49 -31.64 21.26 15.69
N GLY A 50 -31.44 21.53 16.99
CA GLY A 50 -32.39 22.22 17.86
C GLY A 50 -33.55 21.36 18.38
N LYS A 51 -33.79 20.16 17.80
CA LYS A 51 -34.77 19.18 18.27
C LYS A 51 -34.08 17.98 18.93
N ASN A 52 -33.00 17.50 18.33
CA ASN A 52 -32.14 16.44 18.80
C ASN A 52 -30.78 17.05 19.15
N PHE A 53 -30.35 16.82 20.40
CA PHE A 53 -29.05 17.28 20.88
C PHE A 53 -28.12 16.08 21.00
N VAL A 54 -27.30 15.86 19.97
CA VAL A 54 -26.28 14.80 19.96
C VAL A 54 -25.29 15.04 21.08
N SER A 55 -24.86 16.30 21.28
CA SER A 55 -23.90 16.69 22.31
C SER A 55 -24.34 16.38 23.75
N LYS A 56 -25.66 16.29 23.99
CA LYS A 56 -26.25 16.04 25.31
C LYS A 56 -26.64 14.57 25.54
N ASN A 57 -26.48 13.70 24.55
CA ASN A 57 -26.87 12.30 24.66
C ASN A 57 -25.77 11.48 25.34
N SER A 58 -25.84 11.35 26.67
CA SER A 58 -24.84 10.60 27.45
C SER A 58 -24.77 9.12 27.08
N ALA A 59 -25.91 8.48 26.83
CA ALA A 59 -25.96 7.07 26.44
C ALA A 59 -25.22 6.83 25.12
N PHE A 60 -25.41 7.72 24.13
CA PHE A 60 -24.68 7.65 22.88
C PHE A 60 -23.18 7.95 23.08
N ALA A 61 -22.83 8.91 23.95
CA ALA A 61 -21.44 9.24 24.26
C ALA A 61 -20.67 8.04 24.83
N ASP A 62 -21.30 7.29 25.74
CA ASP A 62 -20.72 6.11 26.39
C ASP A 62 -20.56 4.95 25.41
N GLU A 63 -21.60 4.64 24.63
CA GLU A 63 -21.56 3.60 23.59
C GLU A 63 -20.53 3.92 22.50
N PHE A 64 -20.43 5.18 22.09
CA PHE A 64 -19.42 5.61 21.11
C PHE A 64 -18.00 5.44 21.68
N ALA A 65 -17.75 5.87 22.92
CA ALA A 65 -16.46 5.67 23.57
C ALA A 65 -16.08 4.18 23.68
N GLN A 66 -17.05 3.33 24.07
CA GLN A 66 -16.84 1.89 24.18
C GLN A 66 -16.57 1.24 22.82
N ASN A 67 -17.26 1.67 21.76
CA ASN A 67 -17.01 1.19 20.40
C ASN A 67 -15.59 1.53 19.92
N ILE A 68 -15.12 2.77 20.13
CA ILE A 68 -13.74 3.16 19.79
C ILE A 68 -12.73 2.29 20.56
N LYS A 69 -12.96 2.07 21.85
CA LYS A 69 -12.08 1.25 22.69
C LYS A 69 -12.03 -0.21 22.22
N ASN A 70 -13.17 -0.79 21.87
CA ASN A 70 -13.26 -2.16 21.33
C ASN A 70 -12.55 -2.28 19.98
N GLN A 71 -12.75 -1.31 19.07
CA GLN A 71 -12.05 -1.28 17.79
C GLN A 71 -10.53 -1.16 17.96
N PHE A 72 -10.09 -0.28 18.87
CA PHE A 72 -8.68 -0.12 19.17
C PHE A 72 -8.06 -1.37 19.79
N LEU A 73 -8.75 -2.07 20.70
CA LEU A 73 -8.24 -3.32 21.30
C LEU A 73 -7.95 -4.39 20.24
N VAL A 74 -8.83 -4.55 19.25
CA VAL A 74 -8.64 -5.51 18.15
C VAL A 74 -7.49 -5.10 17.23
N VAL A 75 -7.30 -3.80 16.99
CA VAL A 75 -6.19 -3.30 16.16
C VAL A 75 -4.86 -3.36 16.91
N ASP A 76 -4.81 -2.95 18.17
CA ASP A 76 -3.60 -2.84 18.98
C ASP A 76 -2.94 -4.21 19.24
N THR A 77 -3.74 -5.27 19.32
CA THR A 77 -3.25 -6.65 19.46
C THR A 77 -2.59 -7.19 18.19
N LYS A 78 -2.97 -6.67 17.01
CA LYS A 78 -2.48 -7.14 15.70
C LYS A 78 -1.45 -6.22 15.07
N ILE A 79 -1.43 -4.96 15.45
CA ILE A 79 -0.58 -3.95 14.81
C ILE A 79 0.89 -4.20 15.12
N GLY A 80 1.72 -4.26 14.08
CA GLY A 80 3.13 -4.63 14.18
C GLY A 80 3.40 -6.13 14.39
N ASP A 81 2.38 -6.99 14.40
CA ASP A 81 2.58 -8.44 14.43
C ASP A 81 2.91 -8.96 13.03
N ILE A 82 4.18 -9.36 12.84
CA ILE A 82 4.70 -9.95 11.61
C ILE A 82 3.88 -11.18 11.18
N ASN A 83 3.27 -11.88 12.14
CA ASN A 83 2.55 -13.13 11.92
C ASN A 83 1.04 -12.99 11.84
N ASP A 84 0.39 -11.88 12.22
CA ASP A 84 -1.08 -11.72 12.13
C ASP A 84 -1.63 -10.36 11.65
N GLU A 85 -0.76 -9.48 11.18
CA GLU A 85 -1.17 -8.19 10.64
C GLU A 85 -1.74 -8.31 9.21
N PHE A 86 -3.02 -7.91 9.06
CA PHE A 86 -3.69 -7.73 7.77
C PHE A 86 -3.92 -6.21 7.53
N ASP A 87 -5.15 -5.75 7.67
CA ASP A 87 -5.63 -4.39 7.44
C ASP A 87 -5.52 -3.47 8.68
N ALA A 88 -4.83 -3.91 9.73
CA ALA A 88 -4.82 -3.23 11.03
C ALA A 88 -4.22 -1.81 10.96
N ARG A 89 -3.16 -1.62 10.16
CA ARG A 89 -2.49 -0.30 10.02
C ARG A 89 -3.39 0.76 9.43
N VAL A 90 -4.19 0.40 8.44
CA VAL A 90 -5.07 1.32 7.71
C VAL A 90 -6.24 1.79 8.58
N LYS A 91 -6.67 0.96 9.55
CA LYS A 91 -7.75 1.31 10.50
C LYS A 91 -7.32 2.25 11.62
N LEU A 92 -6.01 2.35 11.89
CA LEU A 92 -5.51 3.18 12.99
C LEU A 92 -5.83 4.68 12.78
N PRO A 93 -5.56 5.29 11.60
CA PRO A 93 -6.02 6.64 11.29
C PRO A 93 -7.54 6.84 11.52
N ASP A 94 -8.36 5.89 11.09
CA ASP A 94 -9.83 5.96 11.23
C ASP A 94 -10.25 6.02 12.70
N ILE A 95 -9.66 5.15 13.54
CA ILE A 95 -9.91 5.13 14.99
C ILE A 95 -9.48 6.45 15.64
N CYS A 96 -8.32 6.99 15.25
CA CYS A 96 -7.87 8.29 15.75
C CYS A 96 -8.81 9.43 15.32
N CYS A 97 -9.32 9.41 14.09
CA CYS A 97 -10.31 10.37 13.62
C CYS A 97 -11.63 10.28 14.41
N LEU A 98 -12.13 9.06 14.67
CA LEU A 98 -13.32 8.85 15.49
C LEU A 98 -13.12 9.31 16.94
N PHE A 99 -11.93 9.12 17.51
CA PHE A 99 -11.58 9.61 18.83
C PHE A 99 -11.57 11.15 18.89
N VAL A 100 -11.04 11.81 17.86
CA VAL A 100 -11.10 13.28 17.73
C VAL A 100 -12.56 13.75 17.63
N LEU A 101 -13.37 13.09 16.81
CA LEU A 101 -14.80 13.40 16.67
C LEU A 101 -15.55 13.27 17.99
N HIS A 102 -15.34 12.18 18.73
CA HIS A 102 -15.92 11.96 20.06
C HIS A 102 -15.59 13.11 21.02
N PHE A 103 -14.32 13.53 21.07
CA PHE A 103 -13.91 14.65 21.91
C PHE A 103 -14.58 15.97 21.50
N HIS A 104 -14.73 16.25 20.21
CA HIS A 104 -15.38 17.48 19.75
C HIS A 104 -16.89 17.51 20.06
N LEU A 105 -17.56 16.36 19.95
CA LEU A 105 -19.00 16.23 20.23
C LEU A 105 -19.32 16.37 21.72
N PHE A 106 -18.58 15.66 22.59
CA PHE A 106 -18.95 15.52 24.00
C PHE A 106 -18.04 16.28 24.97
N ARG A 107 -16.90 16.80 24.50
CA ARG A 107 -15.87 17.46 25.32
C ARG A 107 -15.32 16.59 26.46
N THR A 108 -15.48 15.27 26.35
CA THR A 108 -14.95 14.25 27.24
C THR A 108 -13.94 13.38 26.50
N ALA A 109 -12.92 12.87 27.20
CA ALA A 109 -11.95 11.96 26.62
C ALA A 109 -11.33 11.04 27.67
N ASP A 110 -11.15 9.78 27.32
CA ASP A 110 -10.38 8.82 28.12
C ASP A 110 -8.88 9.07 27.95
N LYS A 111 -8.23 9.58 29.00
CA LYS A 111 -6.79 9.86 29.03
C LYS A 111 -5.94 8.60 28.85
N LYS A 112 -6.41 7.43 29.32
CA LYS A 112 -5.69 6.15 29.14
C LYS A 112 -5.73 5.72 27.69
N LEU A 113 -6.91 5.81 27.05
CA LEU A 113 -7.06 5.51 25.64
C LEU A 113 -6.24 6.47 24.76
N PHE A 114 -6.25 7.77 25.07
CA PHE A 114 -5.39 8.75 24.38
C PHE A 114 -3.91 8.37 24.47
N LYS A 115 -3.43 7.99 25.67
CA LYS A 115 -2.05 7.58 25.85
C LYS A 115 -1.72 6.28 25.11
N ALA A 116 -2.66 5.34 25.02
CA ALA A 116 -2.49 4.09 24.28
C ALA A 116 -2.44 4.32 22.76
N LEU A 117 -3.33 5.16 22.22
CA LEU A 117 -3.32 5.61 20.82
C LEU A 117 -2.03 6.37 20.48
N TRP A 118 -1.57 7.21 21.41
CA TRP A 118 -0.29 7.88 21.28
C TRP A 118 0.84 6.87 21.18
N ASP A 119 0.97 5.98 22.16
CA ASP A 119 2.07 5.02 22.27
C ASP A 119 2.12 3.99 21.13
N THR A 120 1.12 3.93 20.24
CA THR A 120 1.15 3.12 19.02
C THR A 120 2.37 3.45 18.13
N TYR A 121 2.95 4.66 18.22
CA TYR A 121 4.19 5.02 17.52
C TYR A 121 5.36 4.05 17.82
N LYS A 122 5.35 3.41 18.99
CA LYS A 122 6.38 2.44 19.42
C LYS A 122 6.32 1.15 18.61
N LYS A 123 5.12 0.73 18.20
CA LYS A 123 4.89 -0.48 17.38
C LYS A 123 5.04 -0.16 15.90
N VAL A 124 4.36 0.91 15.45
CA VAL A 124 4.36 1.36 14.06
C VAL A 124 4.68 2.85 14.03
N PRO A 125 5.83 3.26 13.49
CA PRO A 125 6.29 4.65 13.56
C PRO A 125 5.48 5.61 12.68
N ALA A 126 4.83 5.08 11.63
CA ALA A 126 4.03 5.82 10.67
C ALA A 126 3.12 4.86 9.89
N VAL A 127 1.99 5.38 9.39
CA VAL A 127 1.10 4.67 8.49
C VAL A 127 1.13 5.36 7.12
N PRO A 128 1.51 4.66 6.04
CA PRO A 128 1.41 5.22 4.69
C PRO A 128 -0.07 5.31 4.29
N LEU A 129 -0.56 6.52 4.00
CA LEU A 129 -1.94 6.75 3.55
C LEU A 129 -2.04 6.60 2.03
N ILE A 130 -1.32 7.45 1.30
CA ILE A 130 -1.33 7.51 -0.16
C ILE A 130 0.12 7.68 -0.63
N SER A 131 0.61 6.71 -1.41
CA SER A 131 1.95 6.69 -1.99
C SER A 131 3.07 7.03 -0.99
N ASN A 132 3.60 8.26 -1.02
CA ASN A 132 4.70 8.76 -0.19
C ASN A 132 4.24 9.54 1.07
N LEU A 133 2.92 9.73 1.25
CA LEU A 133 2.37 10.47 2.38
C LEU A 133 2.27 9.58 3.61
N LEU A 134 3.11 9.88 4.59
CA LEU A 134 3.09 9.25 5.91
C LEU A 134 2.20 10.02 6.87
N TRP A 135 1.32 9.29 7.55
CA TRP A 135 0.59 9.76 8.69
C TRP A 135 1.25 9.29 9.99
N PHE A 136 1.40 10.21 10.92
CA PHE A 136 2.07 10.00 12.20
C PHE A 136 1.05 10.12 13.34
N PRO A 137 0.81 9.04 14.12
CA PRO A 137 -0.15 9.07 15.23
C PRO A 137 0.15 10.18 16.24
N ASP A 138 1.43 10.36 16.58
CA ASP A 138 1.90 11.38 17.51
C ASP A 138 1.60 12.79 17.01
N GLN A 139 1.99 13.12 15.79
CA GLN A 139 1.79 14.47 15.25
C GLN A 139 0.30 14.79 15.08
N PHE A 140 -0.49 13.80 14.64
CA PHE A 140 -1.92 13.97 14.47
C PHE A 140 -2.63 14.30 15.78
N LEU A 141 -2.37 13.51 16.83
CA LEU A 141 -3.00 13.71 18.14
C LEU A 141 -2.56 15.00 18.82
N LEU A 142 -1.29 15.43 18.69
CA LEU A 142 -0.86 16.75 19.22
C LEU A 142 -1.59 17.90 18.54
N THR A 143 -1.70 17.82 17.22
CA THR A 143 -2.24 18.91 16.41
C THR A 143 -3.75 19.05 16.60
N ARG A 144 -4.47 17.92 16.66
CA ARG A 144 -5.94 17.92 16.74
C ARG A 144 -6.48 17.99 18.16
N LEU A 145 -5.74 17.54 19.17
CA LEU A 145 -6.18 17.52 20.57
C LEU A 145 -5.17 18.23 21.50
N PRO A 146 -4.92 19.54 21.32
CA PRO A 146 -3.90 20.27 22.07
C PRO A 146 -4.17 20.29 23.60
N VAL A 147 -5.44 20.22 24.02
CA VAL A 147 -5.83 20.18 25.44
C VAL A 147 -5.32 18.91 26.12
N LEU A 148 -5.41 17.75 25.44
CA LEU A 148 -4.91 16.49 25.96
C LEU A 148 -3.39 16.37 25.81
N ALA A 149 -2.84 16.96 24.75
CA ALA A 149 -1.41 17.02 24.48
C ALA A 149 -0.60 17.74 25.57
N ARG A 150 -1.18 18.74 26.25
CA ARG A 150 -0.53 19.42 27.40
C ARG A 150 -0.19 18.49 28.56
N ASN A 151 -0.86 17.34 28.66
CA ASN A 151 -0.56 16.32 29.67
C ASN A 151 0.65 15.44 29.31
N ILE A 152 1.21 15.58 28.10
CA ILE A 152 2.41 14.86 27.67
C ILE A 152 3.63 15.78 27.83
N GLU A 153 4.62 15.34 28.61
CA GLU A 153 5.86 16.07 28.81
C GLU A 153 6.61 16.32 27.49
N ARG A 154 7.23 17.51 27.37
CA ARG A 154 7.99 17.91 26.18
C ARG A 154 9.16 16.96 25.87
N LYS A 155 9.85 16.45 26.90
CA LYS A 155 10.91 15.43 26.76
C LYS A 155 10.38 14.15 26.10
N THR A 156 9.18 13.72 26.46
CA THR A 156 8.55 12.53 25.85
C THR A 156 8.21 12.78 24.38
N GLN A 157 7.80 14.00 24.01
CA GLN A 157 7.54 14.36 22.61
C GLN A 157 8.83 14.36 21.78
N GLU A 158 9.94 14.85 22.33
CA GLU A 158 11.26 14.81 21.67
C GLU A 158 11.78 13.37 21.52
N ALA A 159 11.53 12.51 22.51
CA ALA A 159 11.89 11.10 22.44
C ALA A 159 11.20 10.36 21.29
N VAL A 160 9.99 10.77 20.85
CA VAL A 160 9.32 10.17 19.68
C VAL A 160 10.11 10.42 18.40
N LYS A 161 10.64 11.63 18.22
CA LYS A 161 11.45 11.97 17.04
C LYS A 161 12.74 11.13 17.00
N LEU A 162 13.39 10.99 18.16
CA LEU A 162 14.58 10.14 18.27
C LEU A 162 14.26 8.67 18.02
N ALA A 163 13.18 8.15 18.62
CA ALA A 163 12.73 6.77 18.42
C ALA A 163 12.47 6.46 16.94
N ARG A 164 11.89 7.40 16.18
CA ARG A 164 11.67 7.26 14.73
C ARG A 164 12.98 7.19 13.95
N GLN A 165 13.98 7.99 14.32
CA GLN A 165 15.30 7.91 13.70
C GLN A 165 16.03 6.61 14.02
N THR A 166 15.97 6.16 15.27
CA THR A 166 16.54 4.88 15.71
C THR A 166 15.86 3.69 15.02
N TYR A 167 14.53 3.75 14.87
CA TYR A 167 13.77 2.75 14.12
C TYR A 167 14.28 2.62 12.69
N LEU A 168 14.44 3.75 11.98
CA LEU A 168 14.94 3.72 10.59
C LEU A 168 16.33 3.11 10.52
N ILE A 169 17.26 3.52 11.39
CA ILE A 169 18.64 3.01 11.39
C ILE A 169 18.66 1.49 11.62
N ASN A 170 17.96 1.01 12.65
CA ASN A 170 17.89 -0.41 12.97
C ASN A 170 17.24 -1.22 11.82
N ARG A 171 16.14 -0.71 11.27
CA ARG A 171 15.44 -1.38 10.18
C ARG A 171 16.27 -1.41 8.89
N SER A 172 16.96 -0.33 8.54
CA SER A 172 17.87 -0.29 7.39
C SER A 172 19.03 -1.29 7.51
N GLN A 173 19.58 -1.51 8.72
CA GLN A 173 20.63 -2.49 8.95
C GLN A 173 20.15 -3.94 8.79
N ASN A 174 18.91 -4.22 9.22
CA ASN A 174 18.32 -5.57 9.17
C ASN A 174 17.56 -5.88 7.87
N LEU A 175 17.33 -4.88 7.02
CA LEU A 175 16.48 -5.00 5.83
C LEU A 175 16.90 -6.13 4.89
N THR A 176 18.20 -6.32 4.66
CA THR A 176 18.69 -7.40 3.78
C THR A 176 18.31 -8.78 4.30
N LYS A 177 18.41 -8.99 5.61
CA LYS A 177 18.03 -10.25 6.27
C LYS A 177 16.52 -10.47 6.19
N GLU A 178 15.74 -9.41 6.37
CA GLU A 178 14.28 -9.46 6.26
C GLU A 178 13.81 -9.74 4.84
N ALA A 179 14.41 -9.08 3.84
CA ALA A 179 14.14 -9.34 2.43
C ALA A 179 14.43 -10.81 2.08
N GLN A 180 15.52 -11.38 2.59
CA GLN A 180 15.81 -12.80 2.42
C GLN A 180 14.77 -13.70 3.11
N GLY A 181 14.30 -13.31 4.30
CA GLY A 181 13.22 -14.01 5.00
C GLY A 181 11.92 -14.01 4.20
N PHE A 182 11.54 -12.86 3.62
CA PHE A 182 10.39 -12.76 2.72
C PHE A 182 10.58 -13.60 1.46
N TYR A 183 11.79 -13.66 0.91
CA TYR A 183 12.09 -14.45 -0.28
C TYR A 183 11.84 -15.95 -0.05
N ILE A 184 12.32 -16.49 1.06
CA ILE A 184 12.11 -17.89 1.42
C ILE A 184 10.62 -18.16 1.64
N GLN A 185 9.91 -17.27 2.37
CA GLN A 185 8.48 -17.42 2.63
C GLN A 185 7.64 -17.36 1.35
N THR A 186 7.95 -16.42 0.47
CA THR A 186 7.27 -16.22 -0.82
C THR A 186 7.49 -17.43 -1.72
N SER A 187 8.73 -17.87 -1.87
CA SER A 187 9.08 -19.04 -2.67
C SER A 187 8.39 -20.31 -2.15
N ALA A 188 8.43 -20.54 -0.83
CA ALA A 188 7.75 -21.68 -0.22
C ALA A 188 6.22 -21.62 -0.40
N TRP A 189 5.63 -20.43 -0.35
CA TRP A 189 4.20 -20.24 -0.63
C TRP A 189 3.85 -20.48 -2.10
N MET A 190 4.66 -20.01 -3.04
CA MET A 190 4.46 -20.23 -4.48
C MET A 190 4.49 -21.72 -4.83
N VAL A 191 5.48 -22.47 -4.30
CA VAL A 191 5.55 -23.94 -4.48
C VAL A 191 4.33 -24.65 -3.87
N LYS A 192 3.81 -24.14 -2.75
CA LYS A 192 2.57 -24.65 -2.17
C LYS A 192 1.37 -24.34 -3.06
N MET A 193 1.28 -23.16 -3.67
CA MET A 193 0.23 -22.85 -4.65
C MET A 193 0.24 -23.82 -5.83
N ASP A 194 1.43 -24.19 -6.32
CA ASP A 194 1.57 -25.14 -7.43
C ASP A 194 1.15 -26.58 -7.08
N SER A 195 1.31 -26.98 -5.81
CA SER A 195 1.02 -28.35 -5.35
C SER A 195 -0.37 -28.52 -4.73
N CYS A 196 -0.90 -27.49 -4.08
CA CYS A 196 -2.10 -27.55 -3.23
C CYS A 196 -3.43 -27.49 -4.01
N LEU A 197 -3.37 -27.27 -5.33
CA LEU A 197 -4.54 -27.28 -6.19
C LEU A 197 -4.99 -28.70 -6.62
N LYS A 198 -4.29 -29.74 -6.15
CA LYS A 198 -4.68 -31.15 -6.35
C LYS A 198 -5.66 -31.61 -5.25
N ASP A 199 -6.69 -32.34 -5.67
CA ASP A 199 -7.72 -32.92 -4.81
C ASP A 199 -7.13 -34.01 -3.89
N THR A 200 -7.44 -33.96 -2.60
CA THR A 200 -6.99 -34.96 -1.61
C THR A 200 -8.09 -35.94 -1.22
N GLY A 201 -9.28 -35.81 -1.80
CA GLY A 201 -10.45 -36.66 -1.52
C GLY A 201 -11.21 -36.27 -0.25
N LYS A 202 -10.76 -35.25 0.50
CA LYS A 202 -11.43 -34.72 1.69
C LYS A 202 -11.86 -33.27 1.46
N LEU A 203 -13.08 -33.09 0.94
CA LEU A 203 -13.60 -31.78 0.51
C LEU A 203 -13.45 -30.67 1.57
N ILE A 204 -13.88 -30.90 2.82
CA ILE A 204 -13.87 -29.87 3.87
C ILE A 204 -12.44 -29.45 4.25
N ASP A 205 -11.56 -30.43 4.44
CA ASP A 205 -10.15 -30.18 4.77
C ASP A 205 -9.46 -29.43 3.63
N ASP A 206 -9.79 -29.79 2.39
CA ASP A 206 -9.30 -29.11 1.20
C ASP A 206 -9.78 -27.66 1.10
N LEU A 207 -11.04 -27.37 1.40
CA LEU A 207 -11.55 -25.99 1.40
C LEU A 207 -10.86 -25.13 2.47
N ASN A 208 -10.67 -25.65 3.67
CA ASN A 208 -9.97 -24.94 4.74
C ASN A 208 -8.48 -24.71 4.42
N ARG A 209 -7.83 -25.72 3.82
CA ARG A 209 -6.43 -25.62 3.37
C ARG A 209 -6.28 -24.60 2.25
N LYS A 210 -7.13 -24.64 1.23
CA LYS A 210 -7.17 -23.67 0.12
C LYS A 210 -7.43 -22.25 0.62
N CYS A 211 -8.44 -22.06 1.47
CA CYS A 211 -8.76 -20.76 2.09
C CYS A 211 -7.54 -20.20 2.84
N SER A 212 -6.91 -21.00 3.69
CA SER A 212 -5.74 -20.58 4.45
C SER A 212 -4.55 -20.24 3.55
N LEU A 213 -4.34 -20.99 2.47
CA LEU A 213 -3.26 -20.74 1.51
C LEU A 213 -3.46 -19.43 0.73
N LEU A 214 -4.70 -19.15 0.30
CA LEU A 214 -5.06 -17.90 -0.38
C LEU A 214 -4.92 -16.69 0.56
N LEU A 215 -5.32 -16.81 1.82
CA LEU A 215 -5.17 -15.71 2.78
C LEU A 215 -3.71 -15.49 3.18
N ARG A 216 -2.89 -16.56 3.21
CA ARG A 216 -1.45 -16.45 3.52
C ARG A 216 -0.68 -15.67 2.46
N GLY A 217 -1.00 -15.86 1.17
CA GLY A 217 -0.37 -15.09 0.09
C GLY A 217 -0.74 -13.61 0.14
N LEU A 218 -2.02 -13.30 0.36
CA LEU A 218 -2.51 -11.93 0.53
C LEU A 218 -1.82 -11.23 1.71
N LYS A 219 -1.71 -11.91 2.83
CA LYS A 219 -1.02 -11.41 4.02
C LYS A 219 0.46 -11.11 3.77
N LEU A 220 1.15 -12.01 3.08
CA LEU A 220 2.55 -11.82 2.72
C LEU A 220 2.72 -10.61 1.80
N ALA A 221 1.82 -10.43 0.82
CA ALA A 221 1.82 -9.25 -0.05
C ALA A 221 1.64 -7.95 0.74
N TRP A 222 0.67 -7.89 1.68
CA TRP A 222 0.48 -6.71 2.53
C TRP A 222 1.68 -6.40 3.39
N LEU A 223 2.28 -7.41 4.02
CA LEU A 223 3.44 -7.21 4.88
C LEU A 223 4.64 -6.65 4.10
N ILE A 224 4.90 -7.19 2.90
CA ILE A 224 5.95 -6.68 2.00
C ILE A 224 5.63 -5.25 1.57
N ASN A 225 4.40 -4.98 1.11
CA ASN A 225 4.00 -3.65 0.63
C ASN A 225 4.07 -2.59 1.75
N HIS A 226 3.57 -2.90 2.95
CA HIS A 226 3.66 -1.99 4.09
C HIS A 226 5.11 -1.71 4.48
N THR A 227 5.99 -2.72 4.44
CA THR A 227 7.42 -2.53 4.73
C THR A 227 8.07 -1.63 3.68
N LEU A 228 7.79 -1.86 2.38
CA LEU A 228 8.25 -1.03 1.28
C LEU A 228 7.82 0.43 1.45
N LYS A 229 6.51 0.68 1.52
CA LYS A 229 5.95 2.04 1.65
C LYS A 229 6.46 2.76 2.89
N THR A 230 6.53 2.08 4.03
CA THR A 230 7.01 2.68 5.29
C THR A 230 8.50 3.02 5.20
N MET A 231 9.35 2.11 4.74
CA MET A 231 10.79 2.37 4.62
C MET A 231 11.10 3.48 3.63
N MET A 232 10.53 3.39 2.44
CA MET A 232 10.80 4.34 1.35
C MET A 232 10.34 5.75 1.73
N SER A 233 9.14 5.86 2.31
CA SER A 233 8.60 7.15 2.72
C SER A 233 9.29 7.71 3.97
N LEU A 234 9.77 6.88 4.90
CA LEU A 234 10.51 7.36 6.09
C LEU A 234 11.86 7.96 5.72
N HIS A 235 12.56 7.39 4.74
CA HIS A 235 13.80 7.97 4.22
C HIS A 235 13.57 9.37 3.64
N VAL A 236 12.47 9.57 2.91
CA VAL A 236 12.06 10.88 2.38
C VAL A 236 11.66 11.82 3.52
N ALA A 237 10.77 11.40 4.42
CA ALA A 237 10.25 12.23 5.50
C ALA A 237 11.33 12.65 6.52
N LEU A 238 12.35 11.83 6.75
CA LEU A 238 13.49 12.14 7.62
C LEU A 238 14.68 12.74 6.88
N SER A 239 14.59 12.91 5.55
CA SER A 239 15.68 13.39 4.69
C SER A 239 16.99 12.62 4.92
N LYS A 240 16.90 11.29 5.08
CA LYS A 240 18.07 10.41 5.26
C LYS A 240 18.31 9.60 4.00
N PRO A 241 19.52 9.62 3.42
CA PRO A 241 19.81 8.87 2.21
C PRO A 241 19.72 7.36 2.43
N MET A 242 19.43 6.63 1.35
CA MET A 242 19.49 5.16 1.33
C MET A 242 20.87 4.70 0.83
N THR A 243 21.40 3.62 1.39
CA THR A 243 22.60 2.95 0.86
C THR A 243 22.25 2.09 -0.36
N LYS A 244 23.21 1.82 -1.26
CA LYS A 244 23.01 0.91 -2.43
C LYS A 244 22.43 -0.44 -1.97
N THR A 245 22.96 -1.02 -0.90
CA THR A 245 22.47 -2.29 -0.32
C THR A 245 21.01 -2.22 0.12
N CYS A 246 20.59 -1.13 0.77
CA CYS A 246 19.20 -0.92 1.17
C CYS A 246 18.28 -0.84 -0.05
N VAL A 247 18.68 -0.06 -1.07
CA VAL A 247 17.93 0.09 -2.33
C VAL A 247 17.73 -1.27 -3.00
N LEU A 248 18.79 -2.07 -3.15
CA LEU A 248 18.69 -3.38 -3.79
C LEU A 248 17.82 -4.37 -3.00
N ALA A 249 17.85 -4.32 -1.67
CA ALA A 249 16.95 -5.12 -0.84
C ALA A 249 15.48 -4.72 -1.04
N LEU A 250 15.17 -3.42 -1.13
CA LEU A 250 13.83 -2.93 -1.46
C LEU A 250 13.40 -3.35 -2.86
N CYS A 251 14.28 -3.28 -3.86
CA CYS A 251 13.97 -3.73 -5.21
C CYS A 251 13.62 -5.23 -5.26
N ARG A 252 14.35 -6.09 -4.53
CA ARG A 252 14.00 -7.51 -4.39
C ARG A 252 12.64 -7.70 -3.74
N MET A 253 12.25 -6.84 -2.79
CA MET A 253 10.92 -6.85 -2.19
C MET A 253 9.81 -6.47 -3.18
N ILE A 254 10.06 -5.50 -4.06
CA ILE A 254 9.14 -5.14 -5.14
C ILE A 254 8.97 -6.32 -6.10
N GLU A 255 10.07 -6.99 -6.48
CA GLU A 255 10.02 -8.19 -7.32
C GLU A 255 9.17 -9.30 -6.68
N MET A 256 9.37 -9.57 -5.39
CA MET A 256 8.56 -10.56 -4.65
C MET A 256 7.07 -10.22 -4.66
N LEU A 257 6.74 -8.94 -4.47
CA LEU A 257 5.34 -8.48 -4.47
C LEU A 257 4.66 -8.75 -5.83
N LYS A 258 5.36 -8.46 -6.93
CA LYS A 258 4.89 -8.77 -8.29
C LYS A 258 4.92 -10.26 -8.61
N GLY A 259 5.85 -11.02 -8.04
CA GLY A 259 5.84 -12.49 -8.11
C GLY A 259 4.61 -13.10 -7.44
N ILE A 260 4.17 -12.55 -6.30
CA ILE A 260 2.92 -12.97 -5.63
C ILE A 260 1.72 -12.70 -6.52
N GLU A 261 1.60 -11.48 -7.06
CA GLU A 261 0.52 -11.12 -7.99
C GLU A 261 0.47 -12.03 -9.22
N ALA A 262 1.62 -12.27 -9.85
CA ALA A 262 1.75 -13.16 -11.00
C ALA A 262 1.33 -14.61 -10.67
N THR A 263 1.60 -15.08 -9.44
CA THR A 263 1.21 -16.43 -8.99
C THR A 263 -0.32 -16.56 -8.85
N TYR A 264 -0.99 -15.54 -8.31
CA TYR A 264 -2.46 -15.50 -8.30
C TYR A 264 -3.04 -15.44 -9.70
N HIS A 265 -2.45 -14.62 -10.57
CA HIS A 265 -2.88 -14.51 -11.96
C HIS A 265 -2.74 -15.87 -12.68
N ARG A 266 -1.60 -16.55 -12.55
CA ARG A 266 -1.33 -17.86 -13.14
C ARG A 266 -2.37 -18.91 -12.76
N HIS A 267 -2.86 -18.89 -11.52
CA HIS A 267 -3.83 -19.87 -11.01
C HIS A 267 -5.27 -19.37 -10.98
N THR A 268 -5.58 -18.24 -11.63
CA THR A 268 -6.89 -17.58 -11.49
C THR A 268 -8.07 -18.49 -11.81
N VAL A 269 -7.95 -19.39 -12.79
CA VAL A 269 -9.02 -20.32 -13.16
C VAL A 269 -9.38 -21.26 -12.00
N VAL A 270 -8.38 -21.96 -11.44
CA VAL A 270 -8.60 -22.92 -10.35
C VAL A 270 -9.01 -22.23 -9.05
N ILE A 271 -8.47 -21.03 -8.81
CA ILE A 271 -8.90 -20.18 -7.69
C ILE A 271 -10.38 -19.85 -7.84
N SER A 272 -10.82 -19.40 -9.03
CA SER A 272 -12.22 -19.00 -9.28
C SER A 272 -13.20 -20.14 -9.05
N GLU A 273 -12.86 -21.36 -9.47
CA GLU A 273 -13.66 -22.56 -9.20
C GLU A 273 -13.76 -22.85 -7.69
N SER A 274 -12.63 -22.77 -6.98
CA SER A 274 -12.58 -23.05 -5.54
C SER A 274 -13.23 -21.95 -4.68
N LEU A 275 -13.26 -20.70 -5.14
CA LEU A 275 -13.77 -19.55 -4.38
C LEU A 275 -15.22 -19.73 -3.96
N THR A 276 -16.08 -20.17 -4.88
CA THR A 276 -17.53 -20.35 -4.61
C THR A 276 -17.75 -21.36 -3.48
N HIS A 277 -17.01 -22.47 -3.49
CA HIS A 277 -17.10 -23.50 -2.45
C HIS A 277 -16.53 -23.02 -1.11
N ILE A 278 -15.43 -22.25 -1.12
CA ILE A 278 -14.88 -21.66 0.10
C ILE A 278 -15.86 -20.66 0.71
N MET A 279 -16.48 -19.80 -0.12
CA MET A 279 -17.48 -18.83 0.33
C MET A 279 -18.68 -19.53 0.98
N GLN A 280 -19.20 -20.57 0.34
CA GLN A 280 -20.31 -21.37 0.89
C GLN A 280 -19.92 -22.05 2.21
N HIS A 281 -18.72 -22.62 2.29
CA HIS A 281 -18.24 -23.27 3.51
C HIS A 281 -18.10 -22.29 4.68
N LEU A 282 -17.48 -21.12 4.45
CA LEU A 282 -17.37 -20.07 5.47
C LEU A 282 -18.74 -19.54 5.89
N GLY A 283 -19.66 -19.34 4.94
CA GLY A 283 -21.04 -18.94 5.21
C GLY A 283 -21.78 -19.97 6.10
N TYR A 284 -21.59 -21.26 5.82
CA TYR A 284 -22.15 -22.34 6.64
C TYR A 284 -21.59 -22.36 8.08
N LEU A 285 -20.29 -22.14 8.25
CA LEU A 285 -19.68 -22.07 9.59
C LEU A 285 -20.24 -20.89 10.39
N ALA A 286 -20.39 -19.72 9.76
CA ALA A 286 -21.01 -18.55 10.39
C ALA A 286 -22.49 -18.80 10.75
N LEU A 287 -23.24 -19.45 9.86
CA LEU A 287 -24.63 -19.82 10.08
C LEU A 287 -24.79 -20.80 11.25
N THR A 288 -23.85 -21.74 11.40
CA THR A 288 -23.86 -22.70 12.51
C THR A 288 -23.79 -21.99 13.86
N ILE A 289 -22.97 -20.94 13.97
CA ILE A 289 -22.89 -20.11 15.18
C ILE A 289 -24.23 -19.42 15.42
N ILE A 290 -24.79 -18.73 14.42
CA ILE A 290 -26.09 -18.05 14.54
C ILE A 290 -27.20 -19.00 15.02
N ASN A 291 -27.23 -20.22 14.49
CA ASN A 291 -28.21 -21.22 14.88
C ASN A 291 -28.08 -21.67 16.35
N ILE A 292 -26.88 -21.65 16.92
CA ILE A 292 -26.68 -21.91 18.36
C ILE A 292 -27.36 -20.81 19.19
N GLY A 293 -27.13 -19.54 18.86
CA GLY A 293 -27.75 -18.41 19.55
C GLY A 293 -29.27 -18.40 19.43
N LYS A 294 -29.80 -18.69 18.23
CA LYS A 294 -31.25 -18.83 18.00
C LYS A 294 -31.86 -19.93 18.88
N LYS A 295 -31.26 -21.12 18.92
CA LYS A 295 -31.77 -22.23 19.74
C LYS A 295 -31.81 -21.87 21.23
N ARG A 296 -30.80 -21.17 21.74
CA ARG A 296 -30.77 -20.68 23.13
C ARG A 296 -31.89 -19.67 23.41
N LEU A 297 -32.11 -18.72 22.51
CA LEU A 297 -33.17 -17.72 22.67
C LEU A 297 -34.58 -18.31 22.59
N VAL A 298 -34.79 -19.32 21.74
CA VAL A 298 -36.08 -20.02 21.60
C VAL A 298 -36.36 -20.95 22.77
N SER A 299 -35.33 -21.48 23.43
CA SER A 299 -35.49 -22.40 24.57
C SER A 299 -36.10 -21.74 25.81
N ASP A 300 -35.95 -20.42 25.95
CA ASP A 300 -36.55 -19.66 27.04
C ASP A 300 -37.98 -19.23 26.65
N LYS A 301 -38.97 -19.69 27.43
CA LYS A 301 -40.41 -19.49 27.17
C LYS A 301 -40.93 -18.11 27.58
N LYS A 302 -40.13 -17.26 28.24
CA LYS A 302 -40.56 -15.92 28.68
C LYS A 302 -40.63 -14.94 27.50
N TYR A 303 -41.82 -14.44 27.18
CA TYR A 303 -41.97 -13.42 26.14
C TYR A 303 -41.31 -12.09 26.54
N SER A 304 -40.62 -11.45 25.58
CA SER A 304 -40.07 -10.10 25.71
C SER A 304 -39.92 -9.49 24.31
N GLU A 305 -40.34 -8.24 24.12
CA GLU A 305 -40.17 -7.51 22.85
C GLU A 305 -38.70 -7.46 22.43
N ARG A 306 -37.79 -7.16 23.36
CA ARG A 306 -36.35 -7.18 23.13
C ARG A 306 -35.85 -8.53 22.61
N ARG A 307 -36.43 -9.64 23.09
CA ARG A 307 -36.09 -10.99 22.60
C ARG A 307 -36.58 -11.22 21.17
N LEU A 308 -37.78 -10.74 20.86
CA LEU A 308 -38.36 -10.82 19.51
C LEU A 308 -37.50 -10.04 18.51
N ASP A 309 -36.98 -8.87 18.90
CA ASP A 309 -36.08 -8.06 18.07
C ASP A 309 -34.74 -8.77 17.83
N VAL A 310 -34.11 -9.29 18.89
CA VAL A 310 -32.84 -10.04 18.79
C VAL A 310 -33.02 -11.28 17.91
N LEU A 311 -34.13 -12.03 18.07
CA LEU A 311 -34.41 -13.20 17.25
C LEU A 311 -34.63 -12.81 15.78
N SER A 312 -35.35 -11.72 15.52
CA SER A 312 -35.59 -11.21 14.17
C SER A 312 -34.29 -10.76 13.50
N ALA A 313 -33.37 -10.12 14.25
CA ALA A 313 -32.04 -9.79 13.78
C ALA A 313 -31.25 -11.05 13.40
N LEU A 314 -31.25 -12.11 14.24
CA LEU A 314 -30.56 -13.36 13.90
C LEU A 314 -31.15 -14.06 12.67
N VAL A 315 -32.48 -14.00 12.46
CA VAL A 315 -33.12 -14.51 11.24
C VAL A 315 -32.70 -13.69 10.01
N LEU A 316 -32.57 -12.37 10.15
CA LEU A 316 -32.05 -11.51 9.09
C LEU A 316 -30.59 -11.85 8.74
N ALA A 317 -29.75 -12.11 9.74
CA ALA A 317 -28.37 -12.54 9.53
C ALA A 317 -28.29 -13.87 8.76
N GLU A 318 -29.12 -14.85 9.14
CA GLU A 318 -29.24 -16.14 8.46
C GLU A 318 -29.66 -15.99 6.99
N LYS A 319 -30.72 -15.22 6.72
CA LYS A 319 -31.17 -14.97 5.34
C LYS A 319 -30.10 -14.28 4.49
N SER A 320 -29.33 -13.38 5.10
CA SER A 320 -28.24 -12.67 4.44
C SER A 320 -27.10 -13.63 4.06
N LEU A 321 -26.71 -14.52 4.98
CA LEU A 321 -25.64 -15.51 4.78
C LEU A 321 -26.01 -16.66 3.83
N ASN A 322 -27.29 -17.01 3.73
CA ASN A 322 -27.78 -18.09 2.85
C ASN A 322 -27.75 -17.75 1.35
N GLY A 323 -27.37 -16.52 0.96
CA GLY A 323 -27.18 -16.20 -0.46
C GLY A 323 -25.79 -15.68 -0.77
N PRO A 324 -25.61 -14.97 -1.91
CA PRO A 324 -24.29 -14.56 -2.35
C PRO A 324 -23.61 -13.65 -1.33
N GLY A 325 -22.30 -13.79 -1.18
CA GLY A 325 -21.50 -12.96 -0.27
C GLY A 325 -21.29 -11.53 -0.80
N THR A 326 -22.35 -10.80 -1.15
CA THR A 326 -22.26 -9.39 -1.55
C THR A 326 -21.93 -8.50 -0.35
N LYS A 327 -21.41 -7.29 -0.59
CA LYS A 327 -21.00 -6.37 0.48
C LYS A 327 -22.17 -5.98 1.37
N GLU A 328 -23.34 -5.75 0.79
CA GLU A 328 -24.57 -5.34 1.48
C GLU A 328 -25.07 -6.46 2.40
N ARG A 329 -25.03 -7.72 1.93
CA ARG A 329 -25.44 -8.88 2.72
C ARG A 329 -24.49 -9.14 3.88
N ARG A 330 -23.18 -9.05 3.66
CA ARG A 330 -22.17 -9.19 4.74
C ARG A 330 -22.31 -8.07 5.77
N LEU A 331 -22.53 -6.82 5.33
CA LEU A 331 -22.83 -5.69 6.21
C LEU A 331 -24.10 -5.92 7.03
N THR A 332 -25.17 -6.40 6.39
CA THR A 332 -26.42 -6.73 7.07
C THR A 332 -26.20 -7.81 8.13
N SER A 333 -25.40 -8.84 7.84
CA SER A 333 -25.03 -9.87 8.81
C SER A 333 -24.25 -9.30 10.00
N TYR A 334 -23.32 -8.36 9.79
CA TYR A 334 -22.60 -7.68 10.87
C TYR A 334 -23.52 -6.85 11.76
N LEU A 335 -24.39 -6.02 11.16
CA LEU A 335 -25.36 -5.20 11.90
C LEU A 335 -26.34 -6.06 12.69
N ALA A 336 -26.85 -7.12 12.05
CA ALA A 336 -27.74 -8.07 12.68
C ALA A 336 -27.06 -8.83 13.83
N MET A 337 -25.77 -9.18 13.70
CA MET A 337 -25.02 -9.80 14.80
C MET A 337 -24.75 -8.82 15.95
N ALA A 338 -24.51 -7.53 15.67
CA ALA A 338 -24.35 -6.53 16.71
C ALA A 338 -25.59 -6.40 17.62
N LEU A 339 -26.79 -6.55 17.04
CA LEU A 339 -28.04 -6.69 17.80
C LEU A 339 -28.20 -8.10 18.39
N GLY A 340 -27.81 -9.13 17.64
CA GLY A 340 -27.94 -10.53 17.99
C GLY A 340 -27.20 -10.95 19.27
N VAL A 341 -26.07 -10.29 19.56
CA VAL A 341 -25.27 -10.50 20.77
C VAL A 341 -25.93 -9.92 22.03
N GLN A 342 -26.89 -9.01 21.87
CA GLN A 342 -27.67 -8.53 23.01
C GLN A 342 -28.40 -9.70 23.67
N MET A 343 -28.56 -9.66 24.99
CA MET A 343 -29.13 -10.74 25.83
C MET A 343 -28.20 -11.92 26.13
N ASN A 344 -26.88 -11.80 25.94
CA ASN A 344 -25.89 -12.84 26.27
C ASN A 344 -26.24 -14.21 25.63
N SER A 345 -26.79 -14.18 24.42
CA SER A 345 -27.19 -15.35 23.63
C SER A 345 -25.99 -16.19 23.18
N PHE A 346 -24.82 -15.54 23.07
CA PHE A 346 -23.55 -16.13 22.68
C PHE A 346 -22.50 -16.00 23.80
N LYS A 347 -21.54 -16.92 23.80
CA LYS A 347 -20.30 -16.80 24.59
C LYS A 347 -19.29 -15.93 23.84
N ASP A 348 -18.36 -15.31 24.57
CA ASP A 348 -17.31 -14.47 23.98
C ASP A 348 -16.49 -15.20 22.90
N ASP A 349 -16.17 -16.48 23.11
CA ASP A 349 -15.46 -17.30 22.12
C ASP A 349 -16.27 -17.54 20.84
N GLU A 350 -17.59 -17.69 20.95
CA GLU A 350 -18.48 -17.90 19.80
C GLU A 350 -18.58 -16.61 18.97
N ILE A 351 -18.64 -15.46 19.65
CA ILE A 351 -18.63 -14.12 19.04
C ILE A 351 -17.31 -13.91 18.31
N ALA A 352 -16.17 -14.16 18.98
CA ALA A 352 -14.85 -14.03 18.38
C ALA A 352 -14.69 -14.96 17.16
N ASN A 353 -15.17 -16.20 17.24
CA ASN A 353 -15.14 -17.14 16.13
C ASN A 353 -15.99 -16.65 14.94
N PHE A 354 -17.20 -16.13 15.19
CA PHE A 354 -18.05 -15.57 14.15
C PHE A 354 -17.36 -14.42 13.41
N PHE A 355 -16.81 -13.45 14.13
CA PHE A 355 -16.10 -12.32 13.53
C PHE A 355 -14.85 -12.77 12.76
N ASN A 356 -14.14 -13.80 13.22
CA ASN A 356 -13.02 -14.39 12.49
C ASN A 356 -13.44 -15.05 11.17
N ILE A 357 -14.55 -15.81 11.18
CA ILE A 357 -15.09 -16.44 9.96
C ILE A 357 -15.57 -15.37 8.98
N MET A 358 -16.32 -14.37 9.46
CA MET A 358 -16.81 -13.27 8.63
C MET A 358 -15.65 -12.47 8.03
N LYS A 359 -14.57 -12.21 8.78
CA LYS A 359 -13.37 -11.56 8.26
C LYS A 359 -12.70 -12.37 7.15
N LYS A 360 -12.61 -13.69 7.29
CA LYS A 360 -12.11 -14.56 6.21
C LYS A 360 -13.03 -14.50 4.99
N LEU A 361 -14.35 -14.51 5.20
CA LEU A 361 -15.34 -14.42 4.14
C LEU A 361 -15.22 -13.10 3.38
N ASP A 362 -15.03 -11.96 4.07
CA ASP A 362 -14.80 -10.65 3.45
C ASP A 362 -13.60 -10.68 2.49
N PHE A 363 -12.45 -11.19 2.95
CA PHE A 363 -11.25 -11.27 2.12
C PHE A 363 -11.40 -12.22 0.94
N ILE A 364 -12.11 -13.34 1.11
CA ILE A 364 -12.35 -14.29 0.02
C ILE A 364 -13.31 -13.69 -1.04
N CYS A 365 -14.37 -13.01 -0.61
CA CYS A 365 -15.31 -12.37 -1.53
C CYS A 365 -14.67 -11.24 -2.33
N ASP A 366 -13.80 -10.46 -1.69
CA ASP A 366 -13.08 -9.33 -2.32
C ASP A 366 -11.63 -9.71 -2.73
N LEU A 367 -11.32 -11.01 -2.92
CA LEU A 367 -9.95 -11.50 -3.08
C LEU A 367 -9.20 -10.83 -4.23
N LYS A 368 -9.80 -10.77 -5.42
CA LYS A 368 -9.17 -10.14 -6.60
C LYS A 368 -8.86 -8.66 -6.36
N LYS A 369 -9.78 -7.94 -5.74
CA LYS A 369 -9.63 -6.52 -5.43
C LYS A 369 -8.53 -6.30 -4.40
N THR A 370 -8.58 -7.06 -3.30
CA THR A 370 -7.62 -6.94 -2.19
C THR A 370 -6.21 -7.34 -2.61
N ILE A 371 -6.03 -8.33 -3.50
CA ILE A 371 -4.72 -8.65 -4.08
C ILE A 371 -4.19 -7.50 -4.93
N LYS A 372 -5.02 -6.91 -5.81
CA LYS A 372 -4.60 -5.75 -6.63
C LYS A 372 -4.15 -4.59 -5.72
N GLU A 373 -4.89 -4.29 -4.67
CA GLU A 373 -4.53 -3.25 -3.69
C GLU A 373 -3.27 -3.61 -2.87
N ALA A 374 -3.11 -4.89 -2.52
CA ALA A 374 -1.95 -5.38 -1.77
C ALA A 374 -0.66 -5.31 -2.59
N CYS A 375 -0.73 -5.61 -3.90
CA CYS A 375 0.40 -5.66 -4.82
C CYS A 375 0.62 -4.36 -5.62
N ASP A 376 -0.16 -3.32 -5.35
CA ASP A 376 -0.03 -2.02 -6.00
C ASP A 376 1.29 -1.32 -5.65
N CYS A 377 2.09 -1.12 -6.68
CA CYS A 377 3.40 -0.47 -6.69
C CYS A 377 3.36 0.95 -7.25
N SER A 378 2.18 1.57 -7.39
CA SER A 378 2.01 2.97 -7.84
C SER A 378 2.88 3.99 -7.10
N PHE A 379 3.28 3.69 -5.86
CA PHE A 379 4.21 4.51 -5.08
C PHE A 379 5.59 4.67 -5.73
N MET A 380 5.97 3.78 -6.65
CA MET A 380 7.23 3.87 -7.40
C MET A 380 7.37 5.15 -8.19
N TYR A 381 6.27 5.79 -8.61
CA TYR A 381 6.30 7.09 -9.26
C TYR A 381 7.09 8.14 -8.45
N TRP A 382 6.88 8.17 -7.13
CA TRP A 382 7.56 9.09 -6.20
C TRP A 382 8.98 8.65 -5.83
N HIS A 383 9.34 7.42 -6.15
CA HIS A 383 10.62 6.80 -5.81
C HIS A 383 11.35 6.27 -7.06
N HIS A 384 11.13 6.90 -8.22
CA HIS A 384 11.72 6.50 -9.51
C HIS A 384 13.26 6.51 -9.46
N VAL A 385 13.86 7.26 -8.54
CA VAL A 385 15.31 7.32 -8.26
C VAL A 385 15.92 5.94 -7.92
N LEU A 386 15.11 4.97 -7.47
CA LEU A 386 15.59 3.60 -7.20
C LEU A 386 15.88 2.81 -8.49
N PHE A 387 15.18 3.12 -9.58
CA PHE A 387 15.23 2.34 -10.81
C PHE A 387 16.61 2.34 -11.50
N PRO A 388 17.32 3.49 -11.63
CA PRO A 388 18.68 3.49 -12.17
C PRO A 388 19.66 2.60 -11.39
N THR A 389 19.61 2.64 -10.05
CA THR A 389 20.49 1.82 -9.20
C THR A 389 20.23 0.33 -9.39
N TYR A 390 18.96 -0.06 -9.50
CA TYR A 390 18.55 -1.43 -9.77
C TYR A 390 19.05 -1.95 -11.12
N ILE A 391 18.84 -1.18 -12.19
CA ILE A 391 19.25 -1.58 -13.54
C ILE A 391 20.77 -1.71 -13.65
N THR A 392 21.51 -0.77 -13.04
CA THR A 392 22.98 -0.82 -13.02
C THR A 392 23.47 -2.09 -12.33
N ASP A 393 22.85 -2.49 -11.22
CA ASP A 393 23.21 -3.71 -10.48
C ASP A 393 22.92 -5.00 -11.27
N ILE A 394 21.80 -5.07 -12.00
CA ILE A 394 21.51 -6.22 -12.89
C ILE A 394 22.55 -6.31 -14.01
N TYR A 395 22.90 -5.16 -14.60
CA TYR A 395 23.92 -5.13 -15.65
C TYR A 395 25.30 -5.57 -15.14
N GLU A 396 25.71 -5.07 -13.97
CA GLU A 396 26.99 -5.41 -13.35
C GLU A 396 27.06 -6.88 -12.91
N SER A 397 25.98 -7.40 -12.32
CA SER A 397 25.95 -8.78 -11.79
C SER A 397 25.76 -9.83 -12.88
N GLY A 398 25.06 -9.51 -13.97
CA GLY A 398 24.80 -10.43 -15.09
C GLY A 398 23.90 -11.63 -14.75
N LEU A 399 23.40 -11.70 -13.52
CA LEU A 399 22.57 -12.80 -13.01
C LEU A 399 21.09 -12.41 -13.05
N ASP A 400 20.23 -13.40 -13.27
CA ASP A 400 18.79 -13.28 -13.09
C ASP A 400 18.07 -12.20 -13.92
N VAL A 401 18.53 -11.88 -15.13
CA VAL A 401 17.93 -10.86 -16.03
C VAL A 401 16.42 -11.00 -16.21
N HIS A 402 15.89 -12.23 -16.19
CA HIS A 402 14.45 -12.49 -16.23
C HIS A 402 13.62 -11.76 -15.15
N ARG A 403 14.22 -11.32 -14.04
CA ARG A 403 13.52 -10.60 -12.96
C ARG A 403 13.13 -9.18 -13.35
N ILE A 404 13.77 -8.60 -14.37
CA ILE A 404 13.47 -7.24 -14.83
C ILE A 404 11.98 -7.06 -15.18
N GLN A 405 11.33 -8.13 -15.66
CA GLN A 405 9.90 -8.13 -15.98
C GLN A 405 9.05 -7.72 -14.77
N TYR A 406 9.40 -8.16 -13.55
CA TYR A 406 8.66 -7.82 -12.34
C TYR A 406 8.81 -6.34 -11.99
N MET A 407 10.00 -5.77 -12.17
CA MET A 407 10.21 -4.34 -11.98
C MET A 407 9.44 -3.50 -13.00
N ILE A 408 9.39 -3.96 -14.26
CA ILE A 408 8.60 -3.30 -15.31
C ILE A 408 7.10 -3.38 -14.99
N TYR A 409 6.60 -4.52 -14.52
CA TYR A 409 5.23 -4.65 -14.04
C TYR A 409 4.95 -3.73 -12.85
N ALA A 410 5.91 -3.53 -11.94
CA ALA A 410 5.77 -2.57 -10.84
C ALA A 410 5.70 -1.11 -11.33
N LEU A 411 6.49 -0.73 -12.33
CA LEU A 411 6.39 0.59 -12.98
C LEU A 411 5.06 0.77 -13.74
N HIS A 412 4.51 -0.31 -14.31
CA HIS A 412 3.24 -0.27 -15.02
C HIS A 412 2.06 0.14 -14.12
N ASP A 413 2.10 -0.17 -12.83
CA ASP A 413 1.06 0.26 -11.87
C ASP A 413 0.95 1.79 -11.77
N CYS A 414 2.00 2.54 -12.14
CA CYS A 414 1.97 4.00 -12.12
C CYS A 414 1.08 4.58 -13.24
N ILE A 415 0.76 3.80 -14.29
CA ILE A 415 0.02 4.29 -15.46
C ILE A 415 -1.41 4.68 -15.11
N GLU A 416 -2.15 3.84 -14.36
CA GLU A 416 -3.55 4.10 -14.02
C GLU A 416 -3.72 5.42 -13.21
N PRO A 417 -2.91 5.69 -12.17
CA PRO A 417 -2.89 6.99 -11.49
C PRO A 417 -2.46 8.17 -12.39
N ILE A 418 -1.46 7.98 -13.25
CA ILE A 418 -0.99 9.03 -14.18
C ILE A 418 -2.12 9.42 -15.16
N LEU A 419 -2.84 8.44 -15.71
CA LEU A 419 -3.96 8.69 -16.60
C LEU A 419 -5.15 9.37 -15.91
N SER A 420 -5.21 9.28 -14.58
CA SER A 420 -6.23 9.93 -13.76
C SER A 420 -5.89 11.40 -13.43
N CYS A 421 -4.67 11.87 -13.74
CA CYS A 421 -4.24 13.24 -13.50
C CYS A 421 -4.96 14.24 -14.41
N ARG A 422 -5.40 15.36 -13.82
CA ARG A 422 -6.13 16.43 -14.52
C ARG A 422 -5.40 17.77 -14.55
N HIS A 423 -4.16 17.82 -14.05
CA HIS A 423 -3.39 19.06 -13.95
C HIS A 423 -2.73 19.46 -15.28
N GLU A 424 -2.52 18.51 -16.18
CA GLU A 424 -2.00 18.74 -17.53
C GLU A 424 -3.11 18.83 -18.57
N SER A 425 -2.79 19.47 -19.70
CA SER A 425 -3.68 19.59 -20.87
C SER A 425 -4.18 18.25 -21.41
N SER A 426 -3.35 17.20 -21.31
CA SER A 426 -3.73 15.82 -21.56
C SER A 426 -2.92 14.88 -20.66
N PRO A 427 -3.54 13.84 -20.07
CA PRO A 427 -2.83 12.81 -19.31
C PRO A 427 -1.73 12.09 -20.12
N SER A 428 -1.83 12.11 -21.45
CA SER A 428 -0.81 11.53 -22.35
C SER A 428 0.55 12.21 -22.24
N VAL A 429 0.61 13.50 -21.92
CA VAL A 429 1.87 14.25 -21.81
C VAL A 429 2.70 13.69 -20.65
N LEU A 430 2.06 13.53 -19.50
CA LEU A 430 2.71 12.99 -18.30
C LEU A 430 3.12 11.52 -18.50
N LEU A 431 2.29 10.72 -19.16
CA LEU A 431 2.61 9.34 -19.49
C LEU A 431 3.83 9.24 -20.42
N GLN A 432 3.90 10.06 -21.46
CA GLN A 432 5.03 10.09 -22.39
C GLN A 432 6.32 10.53 -21.69
N ALA A 433 6.25 11.52 -20.80
CA ALA A 433 7.40 11.95 -20.00
C ALA A 433 7.93 10.81 -19.12
N PHE A 434 7.03 10.12 -18.39
CA PHE A 434 7.39 8.99 -17.54
C PHE A 434 7.97 7.82 -18.34
N GLN A 435 7.39 7.49 -19.50
CA GLN A 435 7.93 6.44 -20.38
C GLN A 435 9.30 6.80 -20.94
N LYS A 436 9.50 8.06 -21.35
CA LYS A 436 10.77 8.55 -21.86
C LYS A 436 11.86 8.47 -20.80
N GLU A 437 11.57 8.86 -19.56
CA GLU A 437 12.53 8.77 -18.45
C GLU A 437 12.98 7.32 -18.19
N ASN A 438 12.01 6.40 -18.10
CA ASN A 438 12.30 4.97 -17.89
C ASN A 438 13.13 4.39 -19.05
N TYR A 439 12.77 4.72 -20.30
CA TYR A 439 13.51 4.30 -21.49
C TYR A 439 14.95 4.83 -21.49
N LEU A 440 15.15 6.12 -21.20
CA LEU A 440 16.46 6.73 -21.13
C LEU A 440 17.32 6.10 -20.03
N THR A 441 16.73 5.73 -18.89
CA THR A 441 17.42 5.03 -17.80
C THR A 441 17.96 3.67 -18.27
N ILE A 442 17.13 2.88 -18.95
CA ILE A 442 17.54 1.58 -19.51
C ILE A 442 18.61 1.77 -20.59
N LYS A 443 18.40 2.71 -21.52
CA LYS A 443 19.34 3.03 -22.60
C LYS A 443 20.72 3.40 -22.04
N LYS A 444 20.78 4.28 -21.05
CA LYS A 444 22.02 4.72 -20.40
C LYS A 444 22.73 3.55 -19.69
N ALA A 445 22.01 2.79 -18.88
CA ALA A 445 22.62 1.75 -18.07
C ALA A 445 23.06 0.50 -18.88
N TYR A 446 22.33 0.15 -19.94
CA TYR A 446 22.67 -1.04 -20.76
C TYR A 446 23.46 -0.71 -22.02
N VAL A 447 23.06 0.30 -22.79
CA VAL A 447 23.64 0.52 -24.14
C VAL A 447 24.86 1.43 -24.05
N GLU A 448 24.74 2.58 -23.38
CA GLU A 448 25.85 3.53 -23.26
C GLU A 448 27.00 2.94 -22.44
N HIS A 449 26.71 2.37 -21.26
CA HIS A 449 27.72 1.74 -20.42
C HIS A 449 28.38 0.50 -21.07
N TYR A 450 27.62 -0.31 -21.83
CA TYR A 450 28.20 -1.42 -22.60
C TYR A 450 29.17 -0.93 -23.66
N LEU A 451 28.76 0.06 -24.45
CA LEU A 451 29.62 0.64 -25.48
C LEU A 451 30.85 1.30 -24.87
N ASP A 452 30.71 2.00 -23.74
CA ASP A 452 31.85 2.58 -23.03
C ASP A 452 32.84 1.51 -22.58
N LYS A 453 32.37 0.42 -21.96
CA LYS A 453 33.23 -0.70 -21.54
C LYS A 453 33.92 -1.38 -22.72
N ILE A 454 33.18 -1.64 -23.81
CA ILE A 454 33.74 -2.27 -25.00
C ILE A 454 34.76 -1.37 -25.67
N PHE A 455 34.44 -0.09 -25.89
CA PHE A 455 35.37 0.84 -26.50
C PHE A 455 36.60 1.07 -25.62
N TYR A 456 36.44 1.15 -24.29
CA TYR A 456 37.59 1.20 -23.37
C TYR A 456 38.47 -0.05 -23.51
N ASN A 457 37.89 -1.24 -23.38
CA ASN A 457 38.63 -2.50 -23.47
C ASN A 457 39.33 -2.65 -24.82
N LEU A 458 38.63 -2.39 -25.92
CA LEU A 458 39.20 -2.46 -27.26
C LEU A 458 40.32 -1.43 -27.45
N THR A 459 40.17 -0.20 -26.93
CA THR A 459 41.24 0.81 -26.96
C THR A 459 42.45 0.38 -26.12
N THR A 460 42.24 -0.30 -24.98
CA THR A 460 43.36 -0.84 -24.18
C THR A 460 44.08 -2.01 -24.85
N VAL A 461 43.39 -2.81 -25.67
CA VAL A 461 43.97 -3.97 -26.38
C VAL A 461 44.65 -3.55 -27.69
N ALA A 462 44.05 -2.62 -28.44
CA ALA A 462 44.55 -2.13 -29.72
C ALA A 462 44.60 -0.59 -29.70
N LEU A 463 45.62 -0.04 -29.04
CA LEU A 463 45.78 1.42 -28.88
C LEU A 463 45.82 2.20 -30.20
N HIS A 464 46.23 1.57 -31.30
CA HIS A 464 46.31 2.21 -32.61
C HIS A 464 44.94 2.40 -33.28
N ASP A 465 43.91 1.64 -32.86
CA ASP A 465 42.56 1.69 -33.42
C ASP A 465 41.64 2.71 -32.72
N TRP A 466 42.19 3.53 -31.82
CA TRP A 466 41.45 4.53 -31.04
C TRP A 466 40.61 5.48 -31.91
N LYS A 467 41.10 5.81 -33.12
CA LYS A 467 40.41 6.69 -34.07
C LYS A 467 39.15 6.03 -34.64
N THR A 468 39.24 4.75 -34.99
CA THR A 468 38.10 3.93 -35.44
C THR A 468 37.04 3.82 -34.34
N TYR A 469 37.44 3.63 -33.08
CA TYR A 469 36.51 3.63 -31.95
C TYR A 469 35.89 5.01 -31.70
N GLY A 470 36.62 6.11 -31.95
CA GLY A 470 36.09 7.47 -31.95
C GLY A 470 35.02 7.72 -33.03
N GLU A 471 35.22 7.16 -34.22
CA GLU A 471 34.24 7.20 -35.32
C GLU A 471 32.99 6.36 -34.97
N MET A 472 33.17 5.16 -34.40
CA MET A 472 32.06 4.33 -33.94
C MET A 472 31.22 5.01 -32.85
N ARG A 473 31.85 5.73 -31.91
CA ARG A 473 31.16 6.56 -30.91
C ARG A 473 30.37 7.70 -31.55
N SER A 474 30.96 8.37 -32.53
CA SER A 474 30.30 9.45 -33.27
C SER A 474 29.08 8.95 -34.05
N LEU A 475 29.18 7.76 -34.66
CA LEU A 475 28.08 7.09 -35.32
C LEU A 475 26.97 6.68 -34.33
N ALA A 476 27.34 6.14 -33.17
CA ALA A 476 26.40 5.77 -32.11
C ALA A 476 25.62 6.99 -31.60
N LYS A 477 26.31 8.12 -31.42
CA LYS A 477 25.69 9.41 -31.06
C LYS A 477 24.75 9.91 -32.16
N HIS A 478 25.19 9.93 -33.41
CA HIS A 478 24.38 10.48 -34.51
C HIS A 478 23.16 9.63 -34.85
N LYS A 479 23.27 8.30 -34.77
CA LYS A 479 22.21 7.37 -35.22
C LYS A 479 21.24 6.97 -34.12
N TYR A 480 21.71 6.90 -32.87
CA TYR A 480 20.93 6.38 -31.74
C TYR A 480 20.85 7.36 -30.56
N ASP A 481 21.41 8.57 -30.70
CA ASP A 481 21.45 9.61 -29.66
C ASP A 481 22.12 9.11 -28.36
N LEU A 482 23.14 8.25 -28.50
CA LEU A 482 23.87 7.65 -27.37
C LEU A 482 24.99 8.57 -26.90
N ILE A 483 25.08 8.80 -25.59
CA ILE A 483 26.15 9.56 -24.95
C ILE A 483 27.16 8.57 -24.37
N THR A 484 28.40 8.61 -24.87
CA THR A 484 29.48 7.72 -24.41
C THR A 484 30.66 8.59 -23.95
N VAL A 485 31.43 8.14 -22.96
CA VAL A 485 32.53 8.90 -22.34
C VAL A 485 33.70 9.03 -23.33
N GLU A 486 34.25 10.24 -23.50
CA GLU A 486 35.45 10.44 -24.31
C GLU A 486 36.65 9.69 -23.72
N ALA A 487 37.39 8.97 -24.57
CA ALA A 487 38.57 8.25 -24.14
C ALA A 487 39.71 9.24 -23.84
N HIS A 488 39.84 9.65 -22.58
CA HIS A 488 41.11 10.19 -22.09
C HIS A 488 42.02 9.01 -21.74
N LEU A 489 42.89 8.64 -22.68
CA LEU A 489 43.99 7.72 -22.41
C LEU A 489 44.90 8.35 -21.34
N PRO A 490 45.14 7.70 -20.18
CA PRO A 490 46.25 8.08 -19.34
C PRO A 490 47.52 7.79 -20.13
N SER A 491 48.23 8.85 -20.48
CA SER A 491 49.54 8.78 -21.10
C SER A 491 50.57 8.29 -20.07
N GLN A 492 50.52 7.01 -19.66
CA GLN A 492 51.65 6.25 -19.12
C GLN A 492 51.29 4.79 -18.75
N THR A 493 51.98 3.87 -19.44
CA THR A 493 52.39 2.51 -19.05
C THR A 493 51.34 1.42 -18.75
N PHE A 494 51.33 0.42 -19.64
CA PHE A 494 50.69 -0.90 -19.50
C PHE A 494 51.21 -1.73 -18.31
N ARG A 495 50.31 -2.54 -17.72
CA ARG A 495 50.54 -3.98 -17.57
C ARG A 495 49.21 -4.73 -17.65
N THR A 496 49.26 -5.82 -18.41
CA THR A 496 48.20 -6.73 -18.86
C THR A 496 47.45 -7.43 -17.75
N ASP A 497 46.14 -7.63 -17.92
CA ASP A 497 45.44 -8.86 -17.50
C ASP A 497 44.23 -9.13 -18.42
N HIS A 498 44.19 -10.35 -18.97
CA HIS A 498 43.16 -10.85 -19.87
C HIS A 498 41.93 -11.34 -19.08
N GLN A 499 40.72 -10.96 -19.51
CA GLN A 499 39.51 -11.80 -19.37
C GLN A 499 38.55 -11.62 -20.57
N HIS A 500 38.47 -12.64 -21.43
CA HIS A 500 37.22 -13.05 -22.10
C HIS A 500 36.38 -13.78 -21.03
N GLU A 501 35.05 -13.74 -20.95
CA GLU A 501 34.08 -14.20 -21.94
C GLU A 501 32.67 -14.00 -21.31
N HIS A 502 31.69 -13.47 -22.06
CA HIS A 502 30.25 -13.84 -22.00
C HIS A 502 29.50 -12.99 -23.04
N VAL A 503 29.24 -13.58 -24.21
CA VAL A 503 28.47 -13.00 -25.31
C VAL A 503 27.36 -13.99 -25.68
N ARG A 504 26.08 -13.62 -25.48
CA ARG A 504 24.86 -14.06 -26.22
C ARG A 504 23.56 -13.56 -25.53
N PRO A 505 22.43 -13.34 -26.25
CA PRO A 505 22.24 -12.19 -27.14
C PRO A 505 20.99 -11.34 -26.79
N LEU A 506 21.13 -10.02 -27.01
CA LEU A 506 20.19 -8.92 -26.78
C LEU A 506 19.00 -8.81 -27.76
N ALA A 507 18.81 -9.74 -28.70
CA ALA A 507 17.80 -9.58 -29.76
C ALA A 507 16.35 -9.82 -29.31
N ILE A 508 16.15 -10.57 -28.22
CA ILE A 508 14.81 -10.99 -27.75
C ILE A 508 14.14 -9.87 -26.94
N LEU A 509 14.89 -9.13 -26.13
CA LEU A 509 14.33 -8.10 -25.22
C LEU A 509 13.84 -6.85 -25.96
N THR A 510 14.49 -6.43 -27.06
CA THR A 510 14.07 -5.25 -27.82
C THR A 510 12.85 -5.51 -28.71
N GLN A 511 12.66 -6.74 -29.21
CA GLN A 511 11.47 -7.09 -29.99
C GLN A 511 10.24 -7.30 -29.08
N ASP A 512 10.39 -7.96 -27.93
CA ASP A 512 9.29 -8.17 -26.99
C ASP A 512 8.79 -6.87 -26.34
N PHE A 513 9.68 -5.91 -26.07
CA PHE A 513 9.28 -4.58 -25.56
C PHE A 513 8.45 -3.78 -26.57
N SER A 514 8.70 -3.93 -27.87
CA SER A 514 7.92 -3.25 -28.91
C SER A 514 6.61 -3.99 -29.26
N GLY A 515 6.62 -5.33 -29.17
CA GLY A 515 5.48 -6.20 -29.48
C GLY A 515 4.40 -6.21 -28.39
N LEU A 516 4.79 -6.18 -27.11
CA LEU A 516 3.86 -6.10 -25.98
C LEU A 516 3.07 -4.78 -25.95
N TYR A 517 3.63 -3.69 -26.48
CA TYR A 517 2.97 -2.38 -26.53
C TYR A 517 2.14 -2.14 -27.81
N LYS A 518 2.44 -2.81 -28.93
CA LYS A 518 1.66 -2.64 -30.17
C LYS A 518 0.37 -3.46 -30.21
N ASN A 519 0.35 -4.66 -29.63
CA ASN A 519 -0.78 -5.58 -29.81
C ASN A 519 -2.03 -5.32 -28.93
N LYS A 520 -2.04 -4.27 -28.11
CA LYS A 520 -3.24 -3.87 -27.35
C LYS A 520 -3.76 -2.45 -27.62
N ILE A 521 -3.07 -1.67 -28.45
CA ILE A 521 -3.58 -0.37 -28.93
C ILE A 521 -4.62 -0.57 -30.06
N GLN A 522 -4.77 -1.79 -30.59
CA GLN A 522 -5.79 -2.10 -31.60
C GLN A 522 -7.06 -2.78 -31.04
N ASN A 523 -7.21 -2.95 -29.72
CA ASN A 523 -8.40 -3.60 -29.13
C ASN A 523 -8.94 -2.90 -27.87
N HIS A 524 -8.76 -1.58 -27.73
CA HIS A 524 -9.52 -0.76 -26.78
C HIS A 524 -9.90 0.59 -27.37
#